data_AF-A0A2E0DS92-F1
#
_entry.id   AF-A0A2E0DS92-F1
#
_cell.length_a   1.000
_cell.length_b   1.000
_cell.length_c   1.000
_cell.angle_alpha   90.00
_cell.angle_beta   90.00
_cell.angle_gamma   90.00
#
_symmetry.space_group_name_H-M   'P 1'
#
loop_
_entity.id
_entity.type
_entity.pdbx_description
1 polymer ?
#
loop_
_entity_poly.entity_id
_entity_poly.type
_entity_poly.pdbx_seq_one_letter_code
_entity_poly.pdbx_strand_id
1 'polypeptide(L)'
;MIRLSSVLLALLLSGPQSESPVADAAQRGDLATVRVLLRSGADVNAAQNSGMSALHWAAQQNDAPVIEILLYAGANTEATTRLGGYTPLHLAGRAGHAPALDAASIRGC
;
A
#
# COMPACT_ATOMS: atom_id res chain seq x y z
N MET A 1 11.09 -21.57 22.65
CA MET A 1 10.13 -20.45 22.76
C MET A 1 10.35 -19.52 21.59
N ILE A 2 9.61 -19.75 20.50
CA ILE A 2 9.80 -19.04 19.23
C ILE A 2 9.16 -17.66 19.43
N ARG A 3 9.94 -16.58 19.38
CA ARG A 3 9.36 -15.23 19.29
C ARG A 3 8.75 -15.07 17.90
N LEU A 4 7.47 -15.43 17.76
CA LEU A 4 6.68 -15.04 16.61
C LEU A 4 6.65 -13.51 16.61
N SER A 5 7.44 -12.91 15.71
CA SER A 5 7.32 -11.49 15.40
C SER A 5 5.87 -11.21 15.00
N SER A 6 5.31 -10.08 15.43
CA SER A 6 3.94 -9.64 15.10
C SER A 6 3.64 -9.69 13.59
N VAL A 7 4.69 -9.63 12.76
CA VAL A 7 4.65 -9.83 11.31
C VAL A 7 4.12 -11.21 10.92
N LEU A 8 4.53 -12.27 11.60
CA LEU A 8 4.10 -13.65 11.29
C LEU A 8 2.62 -13.86 11.61
N LEU A 9 2.09 -13.17 12.63
CA LEU A 9 0.67 -13.22 12.97
C LEU A 9 -0.18 -12.49 11.91
N ALA A 10 0.28 -11.33 11.44
CA ALA A 10 -0.39 -10.60 10.35
C ALA A 10 -0.35 -11.38 9.02
N LEU A 11 0.75 -12.08 8.73
CA LEU A 11 0.90 -12.95 7.55
C LEU A 11 -0.02 -14.18 7.57
N LEU A 12 -0.43 -14.68 8.75
CA LEU A 12 -1.32 -15.84 8.87
C LEU A 12 -2.81 -15.48 8.67
N LEU A 13 -3.19 -14.22 8.85
CA LEU A 13 -4.56 -13.73 8.61
C LEU A 13 -4.83 -13.38 7.14
N SER A 14 -3.78 -13.14 6.34
CA SER A 14 -3.90 -13.06 4.90
C SER A 14 -3.71 -14.45 4.31
N GLY A 15 -4.64 -14.91 3.46
CA GLY A 15 -4.61 -16.27 2.92
C GLY A 15 -3.33 -16.62 2.14
N PRO A 16 -3.14 -17.89 1.75
CA PRO A 16 -1.89 -18.42 1.15
C PRO A 16 -1.53 -17.87 -0.26
N GLN A 17 -2.02 -16.69 -0.65
CA GLN A 17 -1.85 -16.08 -1.97
C GLN A 17 -1.37 -14.62 -1.93
N SER A 18 -1.20 -13.99 -0.77
CA SER A 18 -0.82 -12.58 -0.67
C SER A 18 0.68 -12.40 -0.47
N GLU A 19 1.42 -12.18 -1.54
CA GLU A 19 2.86 -11.89 -1.50
C GLU A 19 3.19 -10.52 -0.89
N SER A 20 2.18 -9.67 -0.60
CA SER A 20 2.37 -8.35 0.02
C SER A 20 1.33 -8.07 1.12
N PRO A 21 1.66 -8.29 2.41
CA PRO A 21 0.75 -8.02 3.53
C PRO A 21 0.42 -6.53 3.67
N VAL A 22 1.32 -5.64 3.26
CA VAL A 22 1.08 -4.18 3.29
C VAL A 22 0.04 -3.81 2.23
N ALA A 23 0.10 -4.41 1.04
CA ALA A 23 -0.88 -4.18 -0.01
C ALA A 23 -2.28 -4.68 0.39
N ASP A 24 -2.38 -5.83 1.06
CA ASP A 24 -3.66 -6.33 1.56
C ASP A 24 -4.25 -5.45 2.68
N ALA A 25 -3.40 -4.93 3.57
CA ALA A 25 -3.84 -4.02 4.62
C ALA A 25 -4.35 -2.70 4.03
N ALA A 26 -3.65 -2.17 3.02
CA ALA A 26 -4.09 -0.99 2.27
C ALA A 26 -5.37 -1.25 1.46
N GLN A 27 -5.52 -2.43 0.86
CA GLN A 27 -6.76 -2.84 0.18
C GLN A 27 -7.96 -2.84 1.13
N ARG A 28 -7.76 -3.17 2.41
CA ARG A 28 -8.80 -3.15 3.44
C ARG A 28 -9.02 -1.77 4.07
N GLY A 29 -8.21 -0.76 3.69
CA GLY A 29 -8.21 0.56 4.35
C GLY A 29 -7.72 0.53 5.80
N ASP A 30 -7.04 -0.54 6.22
CA ASP A 30 -6.64 -0.75 7.61
C ASP A 30 -5.31 -0.03 7.91
N LEU A 31 -5.44 1.27 8.20
CA LEU A 31 -4.31 2.14 8.55
C LEU A 31 -3.49 1.62 9.73
N ALA A 32 -4.14 1.04 10.75
CA ALA A 32 -3.46 0.55 11.94
C ALA A 32 -2.52 -0.61 11.57
N THR A 33 -3.01 -1.55 10.77
CA THR A 33 -2.23 -2.67 10.28
C THR A 33 -1.12 -2.23 9.33
N VAL A 34 -1.39 -1.29 8.41
CA VAL A 34 -0.35 -0.70 7.54
C VAL A 34 0.80 -0.12 8.37
N ARG A 35 0.51 0.68 9.40
CA ARG A 35 1.53 1.28 10.28
C ARG A 35 2.35 0.23 11.03
N VAL A 36 1.70 -0.81 11.55
CA VAL A 36 2.38 -1.89 12.28
C VAL A 36 3.31 -2.66 11.36
N LEU A 37 2.87 -2.98 10.14
CA LEU A 37 3.68 -3.67 9.14
C LEU A 37 4.90 -2.84 8.74
N LEU A 38 4.71 -1.56 8.42
CA LEU A 38 5.81 -0.65 8.05
C LEU A 38 6.83 -0.49 9.20
N ARG A 39 6.35 -0.32 10.44
CA ARG A 39 7.23 -0.26 11.63
C ARG A 39 7.98 -1.56 11.89
N SER A 40 7.43 -2.68 11.43
CA SER A 40 8.06 -3.99 11.57
C SER A 40 9.05 -4.29 10.43
N GLY A 41 9.29 -3.33 9.53
CA GLY A 41 10.22 -3.48 8.40
C GLY A 41 9.62 -4.18 7.18
N ALA A 42 8.29 -4.20 7.05
CA ALA A 42 7.67 -4.68 5.82
C ALA A 42 8.02 -3.73 4.66
N ASP A 43 8.25 -4.32 3.48
CA ASP A 43 8.52 -3.56 2.27
C ASP A 43 7.27 -2.80 1.83
N VAL A 44 7.33 -1.47 1.86
CA VAL A 44 6.26 -0.56 1.44
C VAL A 44 5.93 -0.73 -0.06
N ASN A 45 6.90 -1.15 -0.86
CA ASN A 45 6.79 -1.32 -2.31
C ASN A 45 6.39 -2.74 -2.71
N ALA A 46 6.20 -3.64 -1.74
CA ALA A 46 5.74 -4.98 -2.01
C ALA A 46 4.41 -4.94 -2.77
N ALA A 47 4.38 -5.62 -3.92
CA ALA A 47 3.23 -5.69 -4.80
C ALA A 47 2.64 -7.11 -4.81
N GLN A 48 1.34 -7.22 -5.05
CA GLN A 48 0.66 -8.48 -5.32
C GLN A 48 1.04 -9.00 -6.72
N ASN A 49 0.65 -10.24 -7.06
CA ASN A 49 0.91 -10.86 -8.38
C ASN A 49 0.40 -10.02 -9.57
N SER A 50 -0.64 -9.21 -9.36
CA SER A 50 -1.18 -8.26 -10.33
C SER A 50 -0.28 -7.04 -10.59
N GLY A 51 0.79 -6.88 -9.80
CA GLY A 51 1.63 -5.68 -9.73
C GLY A 51 1.01 -4.53 -8.94
N MET A 52 -0.12 -4.73 -8.26
CA MET A 52 -0.67 -3.70 -7.37
C MET A 52 0.10 -3.64 -6.06
N SER A 53 0.67 -2.47 -5.79
CA SER A 53 1.25 -2.12 -4.50
C SER A 53 0.19 -1.56 -3.54
N ALA A 54 0.56 -1.38 -2.27
CA ALA A 54 -0.28 -0.70 -1.28
C ALA A 54 -0.73 0.70 -1.74
N LEU A 55 0.14 1.43 -2.44
CA LEU A 55 -0.16 2.78 -2.92
C LEU A 55 -1.21 2.76 -4.04
N HIS A 56 -1.24 1.73 -4.89
CA HIS A 56 -2.29 1.56 -5.90
C HIS A 56 -3.67 1.40 -5.27
N TRP A 57 -3.77 0.55 -4.25
CA TRP A 57 -5.03 0.33 -3.52
C TRP A 57 -5.49 1.58 -2.77
N ALA A 58 -4.58 2.26 -2.08
CA ALA A 58 -4.89 3.49 -1.37
C ALA A 58 -5.33 4.61 -2.32
N ALA A 59 -4.67 4.74 -3.47
CA ALA A 59 -5.01 5.71 -4.52
C ALA A 59 -6.37 5.42 -5.17
N GLN A 60 -6.69 4.16 -5.42
CA GLN A 60 -7.99 3.75 -5.96
C GLN A 60 -9.15 4.06 -4.99
N GLN A 61 -8.92 3.88 -3.69
CA GLN A 61 -9.94 4.07 -2.65
C GLN A 61 -10.03 5.51 -2.12
N ASN A 62 -9.12 6.40 -2.53
CA ASN A 62 -8.99 7.75 -1.98
C ASN A 62 -8.68 7.79 -0.47
N ASP A 63 -7.99 6.78 0.05
CA ASP A 63 -7.62 6.70 1.46
C ASP A 63 -6.42 7.59 1.75
N ALA A 64 -6.66 8.91 1.79
CA ALA A 64 -5.68 9.93 2.13
C ALA A 64 -4.75 9.57 3.32
N PRO A 65 -5.24 9.08 4.48
CA PRO A 65 -4.35 8.75 5.60
C PRO A 65 -3.43 7.55 5.30
N VAL A 66 -3.89 6.58 4.50
CA VAL A 66 -3.05 5.44 4.08
C VAL A 66 -2.03 5.91 3.05
N ILE A 67 -2.45 6.74 2.08
CA ILE A 67 -1.56 7.37 1.09
C ILE A 67 -0.42 8.12 1.80
N GLU A 68 -0.75 9.00 2.75
CA GLU A 68 0.26 9.79 3.48
C GLU A 68 1.29 8.93 4.19
N ILE A 69 0.85 7.87 4.88
CA ILE A 69 1.78 6.97 5.59
C ILE A 69 2.64 6.16 4.62
N LEU A 70 2.07 5.71 3.51
CA LEU A 70 2.83 4.99 2.48
C LEU A 70 3.89 5.90 1.85
N LEU A 71 3.54 7.14 1.50
CA LEU A 71 4.49 8.12 0.96
C LEU A 71 5.58 8.48 1.98
N TYR A 72 5.22 8.68 3.25
CA TYR A 72 6.18 8.91 4.33
C TYR A 72 7.15 7.73 4.51
N ALA A 73 6.68 6.51 4.26
CA ALA A 73 7.50 5.30 4.29
C ALA A 73 8.32 5.07 3.00
N GLY A 74 8.26 5.98 2.01
CA GLY A 74 9.01 5.87 0.77
C GLY A 74 8.36 4.99 -0.31
N ALA A 75 7.02 4.92 -0.33
CA ALA A 75 6.30 4.25 -1.39
C ALA A 75 6.60 4.88 -2.77
N ASN A 76 6.82 4.03 -3.77
CA ASN A 76 7.08 4.44 -5.14
C ASN A 76 5.77 4.88 -5.82
N THR A 77 5.63 6.18 -6.06
CA THR A 77 4.49 6.78 -6.79
C THR A 77 4.46 6.42 -8.27
N GLU A 78 5.61 6.03 -8.83
CA GLU A 78 5.77 5.64 -10.24
C GLU A 78 5.73 4.11 -10.41
N ALA A 79 5.38 3.36 -9.36
CA ALA A 79 5.20 1.91 -9.49
C ALA A 79 4.10 1.62 -10.51
N THR A 80 4.34 0.65 -11.40
CA THR A 80 3.37 0.28 -12.44
C THR A 80 2.76 -1.09 -12.19
N THR A 81 1.44 -1.22 -12.34
CA THR A 81 0.77 -2.53 -12.33
C THR A 81 1.25 -3.42 -13.46
N ARG A 82 1.24 -4.74 -13.25
CA ARG A 82 1.62 -5.72 -14.27
C ARG A 82 0.60 -5.77 -15.40
N LEU A 83 -0.68 -5.65 -15.05
CA LEU A 83 -1.79 -5.56 -15.98
C LEU A 83 -2.04 -4.10 -16.32
N GLY A 84 -1.63 -3.69 -17.52
CA GLY A 84 -1.93 -2.36 -18.07
C GLY A 84 -0.95 -1.25 -17.75
N GLY A 85 0.07 -1.48 -16.91
CA GLY A 85 1.12 -0.47 -16.65
C GLY A 85 0.60 0.78 -15.95
N TYR A 86 -0.47 0.67 -15.17
CA TYR A 86 -1.08 1.82 -14.51
C TYR A 86 -0.26 2.22 -13.29
N THR A 87 -0.13 3.51 -13.06
CA THR A 87 0.47 4.06 -11.84
C THR A 87 -0.63 4.27 -10.81
N PRO A 88 -0.30 4.44 -9.51
CA PRO A 88 -1.25 4.88 -8.51
C PRO A 88 -2.04 6.12 -8.95
N LEU A 89 -1.39 7.08 -9.63
CA LEU A 89 -2.04 8.28 -10.13
C LEU A 89 -3.04 7.98 -11.26
N HIS A 90 -2.73 7.05 -12.17
CA HIS A 90 -3.68 6.60 -13.19
C HIS A 90 -4.94 6.00 -12.55
N LEU A 91 -4.79 5.19 -11.49
CA LEU A 91 -5.93 4.61 -10.77
C LEU A 91 -6.73 5.66 -10.00
N ALA A 92 -6.07 6.59 -9.32
CA ALA A 92 -6.72 7.72 -8.65
C ALA A 92 -7.52 8.56 -9.65
N GLY A 93 -6.95 8.91 -10.81
CA GLY A 93 -7.64 9.66 -11.86
C GLY A 93 -8.87 8.95 -12.39
N ARG A 94 -8.77 7.63 -12.66
CA ARG A 94 -9.90 6.82 -13.12
C ARG A 94 -11.03 6.72 -12.10
N ALA A 95 -10.70 6.78 -10.80
CA ALA A 95 -11.68 6.80 -9.72
C ALA A 95 -12.23 8.21 -9.42
N GLY A 96 -11.69 9.27 -10.04
CA GLY A 96 -12.08 10.66 -9.75
C GLY A 96 -11.38 11.26 -8.52
N HIS A 97 -10.27 10.65 -8.09
CA HIS A 97 -9.52 10.93 -6.86
C HIS A 97 -8.08 11.42 -7.11
N ALA A 98 -7.74 11.78 -8.35
CA ALA A 98 -6.45 12.38 -8.72
C ALA A 98 -5.91 13.43 -7.72
N PRO A 99 -6.71 14.38 -7.19
CA PRO A 99 -6.17 15.42 -6.33
C PRO A 99 -5.63 14.92 -4.98
N ALA A 100 -6.05 13.75 -4.48
CA ALA A 100 -5.61 13.28 -3.17
C ALA A 100 -4.17 12.73 -3.19
N LEU A 101 -3.82 11.99 -4.24
CA LEU A 101 -2.45 11.51 -4.41
C LEU A 101 -1.50 12.69 -4.73
N ASP A 102 -1.92 13.62 -5.59
CA ASP A 102 -1.14 14.83 -5.88
C ASP A 102 -0.95 15.67 -4.61
N ALA A 103 -2.01 15.93 -3.84
CA ALA A 103 -1.91 16.71 -2.60
C ALA A 103 -1.00 16.08 -1.53
N ALA A 104 -0.91 14.75 -1.51
CA ALA A 104 -0.04 14.02 -0.59
C ALA A 104 1.41 13.95 -1.12
N SER A 105 1.61 13.87 -2.43
CA SER A 105 2.93 13.91 -3.08
C SER A 105 3.67 15.22 -2.80
N ILE A 106 2.97 16.37 -2.80
CA ILE A 106 3.57 17.69 -2.52
C ILE A 106 4.00 17.84 -1.04
N ARG A 107 3.42 17.04 -0.13
CA ARG A 107 3.71 17.08 1.31
C ARG A 107 4.80 16.11 1.76
N GLY A 108 5.31 15.27 0.85
CA GLY A 108 6.40 14.31 1.11
C GLY A 108 7.82 14.89 1.04
N CYS A 109 7.96 16.22 0.98
CA CYS A 109 9.24 16.94 0.97
C CYS A 109 9.56 17.59 2.32
#